data_AF-A0A971FQQ9-F1
#
_entry.id   AF-A0A971FQQ9-F1
#
_cell.length_a   1.000
_cell.length_b   1.000
_cell.length_c   1.000
_cell.angle_alpha   90.00
_cell.angle_beta   90.00
_cell.angle_gamma   90.00
#
_symmetry.space_group_name_H-M   'P 1'
#
loop_
_entity.id
_entity.type
_entity.pdbx_description
1 polymer ?
#
loop_
_entity_poly.entity_id
_entity_poly.type
_entity_poly.pdbx_seq_one_letter_code
_entity_poly.pdbx_strand_id
1 'polypeptide(L)' 'IDGTGYPNGLKGEAIPEEAMVIAVADAYDAMTQTRTYRETLTKEEAIAELYRCAGTQFHPKLVDIFVKDVLMNEGSD' A
#
# COMPACT_ATOMS: atom_id res chain seq x y z
N ILE A 1 -12.18 2.38 3.78
CA ILE A 1 -11.50 1.84 4.98
C ILE A 1 -12.51 0.98 5.73
N ASP A 2 -12.66 -0.24 5.27
CA ASP A 2 -13.65 -1.24 5.71
C ASP A 2 -13.28 -1.94 7.04
N GLY A 3 -12.15 -1.59 7.66
CA GLY A 3 -11.84 -1.96 9.05
C GLY A 3 -11.52 -3.44 9.27
N THR A 4 -11.15 -4.17 8.22
CA THR A 4 -10.77 -5.59 8.29
C THR A 4 -9.25 -5.81 8.32
N GLY A 5 -8.46 -4.74 8.14
CA GLY A 5 -7.01 -4.78 8.06
C GLY A 5 -6.29 -4.63 9.40
N TYR A 6 -4.99 -4.95 9.37
CA TYR A 6 -4.06 -4.82 10.48
C TYR A 6 -3.62 -3.35 10.69
N PRO A 7 -3.33 -2.90 11.93
CA PRO A 7 -3.63 -3.52 13.21
C PRO A 7 -4.99 -3.04 13.71
N ASN A 8 -5.97 -3.95 13.73
CA ASN A 8 -7.34 -3.76 14.21
C ASN A 8 -8.18 -2.75 13.43
N GLY A 9 -9.29 -3.21 12.83
CA GLY A 9 -10.67 -2.88 13.26
C GLY A 9 -11.15 -1.42 13.28
N LEU A 10 -10.25 -0.46 13.10
CA LEU A 10 -10.44 0.95 13.38
C LEU A 10 -11.00 1.59 12.12
N LYS A 11 -12.33 1.74 12.12
CA LYS A 11 -13.01 2.54 11.10
C LYS A 11 -12.59 4.00 11.24
N GLY A 12 -11.98 4.53 10.18
CA GLY A 12 -11.96 5.96 9.85
C GLY A 12 -11.20 6.86 10.83
N GLU A 13 -10.19 7.56 10.34
CA GLU A 13 -9.51 8.72 10.95
C GLU A 13 -8.83 8.51 12.33
N ALA A 14 -9.08 7.42 13.05
CA ALA A 14 -8.46 7.11 14.35
C ALA A 14 -7.26 6.15 14.26
N ILE A 15 -6.92 5.64 13.07
CA ILE A 15 -5.68 4.89 12.87
C ILE A 15 -4.54 5.92 12.77
N PRO A 16 -3.47 5.80 13.57
CA PRO A 16 -2.28 6.63 13.41
C PRO A 16 -1.79 6.56 11.96
N GLU A 17 -1.45 7.71 11.36
CA GLU A 17 -1.03 7.80 9.95
C GLU A 17 0.11 6.82 9.65
N GLU A 18 0.99 6.62 10.63
CA GLU A 18 2.13 5.71 10.59
C GLU A 18 1.70 4.24 10.40
N ALA A 19 0.63 3.80 11.06
CA ALA A 19 0.15 2.42 10.95
C ALA A 19 -0.48 2.13 9.58
N MET A 20 -1.11 3.14 8.96
CA MET A 20 -1.67 2.99 7.62
C MET A 20 -0.59 3.00 6.53
N VAL A 21 0.51 3.73 6.72
CA VAL A 21 1.68 3.69 5.80
C VAL A 21 2.32 2.31 5.81
N ILE A 22 2.48 1.69 6.98
CA ILE A 22 3.01 0.33 7.11
C ILE A 22 2.14 -0.67 6.35
N ALA A 23 0.81 -0.55 6.42
CA ALA A 23 -0.10 -1.43 5.71
C ALA A 23 0.01 -1.33 4.18
N VAL A 24 0.21 -0.12 3.65
CA VAL A 24 0.43 0.10 2.20
C VAL A 24 1.79 -0.48 1.77
N ALA A 25 2.83 -0.28 2.59
CA ALA A 25 4.17 -0.80 2.32
C ALA A 25 4.22 -2.34 2.35
N ASP A 26 3.61 -2.97 3.36
CA ASP A 26 3.53 -4.43 3.47
C ASP A 26 2.75 -5.06 2.31
N ALA A 27 1.65 -4.42 1.88
CA ALA A 27 0.91 -4.85 0.71
C ALA A 27 1.75 -4.76 -0.57
N TYR A 28 2.46 -3.65 -0.79
CA TYR A 28 3.36 -3.48 -1.92
C TYR A 28 4.46 -4.55 -1.92
N ASP A 29 5.12 -4.73 -0.78
CA ASP A 29 6.20 -5.71 -0.61
C ASP A 29 5.69 -7.14 -0.89
N ALA A 30 4.52 -7.51 -0.37
CA ALA A 30 3.88 -8.81 -0.63
C ALA A 30 3.50 -9.02 -2.12
N MET A 31 3.22 -7.95 -2.86
CA MET A 31 2.94 -8.00 -4.31
C MET A 31 4.20 -8.17 -5.15
N THR A 32 5.31 -7.56 -4.72
CA THR A 32 6.58 -7.56 -5.46
C THR A 32 7.55 -8.66 -5.03
N GLN A 33 7.38 -9.28 -3.87
CA GLN A 33 8.25 -10.36 -3.40
C GLN A 33 7.92 -11.70 -4.05
N THR A 34 8.96 -12.34 -4.61
CA THR A 34 8.89 -13.66 -5.24
C THR A 34 8.79 -14.75 -4.18
N ARG A 35 7.58 -15.12 -3.75
CA ARG A 35 7.38 -16.45 -3.18
C ARG A 35 7.39 -17.44 -4.33
N THR A 36 8.24 -18.46 -4.22
CA THR A 36 8.71 -19.49 -5.17
C THR A 36 7.70 -20.09 -6.18
N TYR A 37 6.41 -19.73 -6.16
CA TYR A 37 5.35 -20.26 -7.02
C TYR A 37 4.33 -19.22 -7.53
N ARG A 38 4.53 -17.91 -7.34
CA ARG A 38 3.62 -16.86 -7.84
C ARG A 38 4.37 -15.86 -8.72
N GLU A 39 3.81 -15.53 -9.87
CA GLU A 39 4.26 -14.39 -10.68
C GLU A 39 4.17 -13.12 -9.81
N THR A 40 5.31 -12.48 -9.58
CA THR A 40 5.38 -11.19 -8.88
C THR A 40 4.85 -10.10 -9.78
N LEU A 41 4.07 -9.20 -9.21
CA LEU A 41 3.66 -8.00 -9.94
C LEU A 41 4.89 -7.13 -10.19
N THR A 42 4.98 -6.56 -11.39
CA THR A 42 5.87 -5.45 -11.67
C THR A 42 5.54 -4.24 -10.80
N LYS A 43 6.45 -3.27 -10.71
CA LYS A 43 6.24 -2.03 -9.95
C LYS A 43 4.97 -1.32 -10.41
N GLU A 44 4.75 -1.26 -11.73
CA GLU A 44 3.58 -0.64 -12.35
C GLU A 44 2.28 -1.38 -12.01
N GLU A 45 2.30 -2.71 -12.06
CA GLU A 45 1.14 -3.55 -11.71
C GLU A 45 0.81 -3.45 -10.20
N ALA A 46 1.83 -3.43 -9.33
CA ALA A 46 1.64 -3.24 -7.90
C ALA A 46 1.07 -1.84 -7.59
N ILE A 47 1.55 -0.79 -8.27
CA ILE A 47 0.98 0.57 -8.16
C ILE A 47 -0.49 0.58 -8.61
N ALA A 48 -0.80 -0.05 -9.74
CA ALA A 48 -2.17 -0.13 -10.23
C ALA A 48 -3.09 -0.87 -9.25
N GLU A 49 -2.61 -1.94 -8.63
CA GLU A 49 -3.36 -2.70 -7.62
C GLU A 49 -3.57 -1.90 -6.32
N LEU A 50 -2.57 -1.13 -5.87
CA LEU A 50 -2.74 -0.21 -4.74
C LEU A 50 -3.84 0.83 -5.00
N TYR A 51 -3.86 1.43 -6.19
CA TYR A 51 -4.91 2.37 -6.58
C TYR A 51 -6.28 1.69 -6.73
N ARG A 52 -6.32 0.43 -7.20
CA ARG A 52 -7.56 -0.35 -7.27
C ARG A 52 -8.17 -0.61 -5.88
N CYS A 53 -7.31 -0.80 -4.87
CA CYS A 53 -7.69 -1.02 -3.48
C CYS A 53 -7.83 0.28 -2.66
N ALA A 54 -7.57 1.44 -3.27
CA ALA A 54 -7.76 2.73 -2.63
C ALA A 54 -9.26 3.04 -2.40
N GLY A 55 -9.59 3.55 -1.22
CA GLY A 55 -10.96 3.87 -0.81
C GLY A 55 -11.68 2.70 -0.14
N THR A 56 -11.32 1.46 -0.47
CA THR A 56 -11.82 0.25 0.19
C THR A 56 -10.86 -0.17 1.31
N GLN A 57 -9.71 -0.75 0.95
CA GLN A 57 -8.72 -1.30 1.86
C GLN A 57 -7.73 -0.23 2.36
N PHE A 58 -7.36 0.71 1.49
CA PHE A 58 -6.40 1.76 1.82
C PHE A 58 -7.03 3.16 1.79
N HIS A 59 -6.46 4.09 2.55
CA HIS A 59 -6.83 5.49 2.42
C HIS A 59 -6.26 6.05 1.09
N PRO A 60 -7.07 6.65 0.19
CA PRO A 60 -6.61 7.12 -1.11
C PRO A 60 -5.40 8.08 -1.05
N LYS A 61 -5.44 9.03 -0.10
CA LYS A 61 -4.32 9.97 0.14
C LYS A 61 -3.01 9.27 0.47
N LEU A 62 -3.04 8.15 1.21
CA LEU A 62 -1.82 7.45 1.60
C LEU A 62 -1.24 6.62 0.46
N VAL A 63 -2.11 6.01 -0.36
CA VAL A 63 -1.67 5.38 -1.61
C VAL A 63 -0.98 6.40 -2.50
N ASP A 64 -1.57 7.60 -2.64
CA ASP A 64 -1.00 8.66 -3.48
C ASP A 64 0.37 9.15 -2.97
N ILE A 65 0.51 9.37 -1.66
CA ILE A 65 1.79 9.74 -1.03
C ILE A 65 2.82 8.62 -1.22
N PHE A 66 2.46 7.37 -0.94
CA PHE A 66 3.37 6.24 -1.07
C PHE A 66 3.88 6.08 -2.51
N VAL A 67 3.00 6.16 -3.50
CA VAL A 67 3.38 6.05 -4.91
C VAL A 67 4.30 7.19 -5.33
N LYS A 68 3.96 8.44 -4.99
CA LYS A 68 4.73 9.63 -5.41
C LYS A 68 6.05 9.78 -4.69
N ASP A 69 6.04 9.65 -3.37
CA ASP A 69 7.18 10.05 -2.53
C ASP A 69 8.11 8.87 -2.21
N VAL A 70 7.61 7.63 -2.27
CA VAL A 70 8.40 6.42 -1.98
C VAL A 70 8.74 5.66 -3.26
N LEU A 71 7.75 5.36 -4.11
CA LEU A 71 8.00 4.53 -5.30
C LEU A 71 8.56 5.32 -6.48
N MET A 72 8.12 6.56 -6.70
CA MET A 72 8.57 7.38 -7.83
C MET A 72 9.83 8.21 -7.54
N ASN A 73 10.27 8.29 -6.27
CA ASN A 73 11.42 9.10 -5.87
C ASN A 73 12.77 8.34 -5.85
N GLU A 74 12.86 7.19 -6.51
CA GLU A 74 14.13 6.50 -6.73
C GLU A 74 14.96 7.22 -7.80
N GLY A 75 15.72 8.25 -7.42
CA GLY A 75 16.70 8.83 -8.35
C GLY A 75 17.21 10.25 -8.12
N SER A 76 17.36 10.73 -6.88
CA SER A 76 18.19 11.91 -6.61
C SER A 76 18.88 11.83 -5.25
N ASP A 77 19.93 11.00 -5.21
CA ASP A 77 21.16 11.23 -4.43
C ASP A 77 22.35 10.69 -5.24
#